data_AF-A0A833H3G7-F1
#
_entry.id   AF-A0A833H3G7-F1
#
_cell.length_a   1.000
_cell.length_b   1.000
_cell.length_c   1.000
_cell.angle_alpha   90.00
_cell.angle_beta   90.00
_cell.angle_gamma   90.00
#
_symmetry.space_group_name_H-M   'P 1'
#
loop_
_entity.id
_entity.type
_entity.pdbx_description
1 polymer ?
#
loop_
_entity_poly.entity_id
_entity_poly.type
_entity_poly.pdbx_seq_one_letter_code
_entity_poly.pdbx_strand_id
1 'polypeptide(L)' 'MTYNSHRNAALDPDRPIEQRASYLRSCALLVGRQRSAQRSAIIATLQSDLSVSIEHDLAPEDIMRYVQYLDR' A
#
# COMPACT_ATOMS: atom_id res chain seq x y z
N MET A 1 -7.13 -13.61 4.84
CA MET A 1 -6.26 -13.27 3.69
C MET A 1 -4.87 -12.88 4.19
N THR A 2 -3.83 -13.20 3.43
CA THR A 2 -2.42 -12.94 3.80
C THR A 2 -1.89 -11.69 3.09
N TYR A 3 -0.78 -11.13 3.59
CA TYR A 3 -0.09 -9.99 2.97
C TYR A 3 0.22 -10.25 1.48
N ASN A 4 0.78 -11.42 1.14
CA ASN A 4 1.11 -11.78 -0.24
C ASN A 4 -0.11 -11.80 -1.17
N SER A 5 -1.28 -12.20 -0.66
CA SER A 5 -2.51 -12.18 -1.46
C SER A 5 -2.93 -10.75 -1.82
N HIS A 6 -2.90 -9.83 -0.85
CA HIS A 6 -3.21 -8.42 -1.11
C HIS A 6 -2.13 -7.74 -1.95
N ARG A 7 -0.85 -8.06 -1.73
CA ARG A 7 0.28 -7.56 -2.52
C ARG A 7 0.12 -7.91 -3.99
N ASN A 8 -0.16 -9.17 -4.31
CA ASN A 8 -0.34 -9.60 -5.70
C ASN A 8 -1.56 -8.93 -6.34
N ALA A 9 -2.66 -8.79 -5.59
CA ALA A 9 -3.85 -8.10 -6.09
C ALA A 9 -3.65 -6.58 -6.27
N ALA A 10 -2.78 -5.95 -5.49
CA ALA A 10 -2.40 -4.54 -5.69
C ALA A 10 -1.54 -4.35 -6.93
N LEU A 11 -0.65 -5.29 -7.23
CA LEU A 11 0.26 -5.24 -8.39
C LEU A 11 -0.38 -5.67 -9.70
N ASP A 12 -1.57 -6.28 -9.65
CA ASP A 12 -2.33 -6.72 -10.82
C ASP A 12 -2.80 -5.53 -11.68
N PRO A 13 -2.25 -5.34 -12.90
CA PRO A 13 -2.58 -4.20 -13.76
C PRO A 13 -3.97 -4.29 -14.37
N ASP A 14 -4.59 -5.48 -14.42
CA ASP A 14 -5.94 -5.68 -14.97
C ASP A 14 -7.03 -5.19 -14.02
N ARG A 15 -6.66 -4.83 -12.78
CA ARG A 15 -7.59 -4.33 -11.78
C ARG A 15 -7.72 -2.82 -11.80
N PRO A 16 -8.92 -2.27 -11.53
CA PRO A 16 -9.11 -0.84 -11.34
C PRO A 16 -8.20 -0.27 -10.26
N ILE A 17 -7.69 0.94 -10.47
CA ILE A 17 -6.75 1.62 -9.56
C ILE A 17 -7.31 1.73 -8.13
N GLU A 18 -8.62 1.94 -7.99
CA GLU A 18 -9.34 2.04 -6.71
C GLU A 18 -9.29 0.72 -5.93
N GLN A 19 -9.45 -0.41 -6.62
CA GLN A 19 -9.33 -1.74 -6.01
C GLN A 19 -7.89 -2.00 -5.58
N ARG A 20 -6.93 -1.65 -6.44
CA ARG A 20 -5.49 -1.77 -6.13
C ARG A 20 -5.11 -0.94 -4.90
N ALA A 21 -5.61 0.28 -4.81
CA ALA A 21 -5.45 1.14 -3.63
C ALA A 21 -6.05 0.51 -2.36
N SER A 22 -7.23 -0.12 -2.47
CA SER A 22 -7.85 -0.84 -1.35
C SER A 22 -6.98 -2.00 -0.84
N TYR A 23 -6.36 -2.74 -1.77
CA TYR A 23 -5.40 -3.79 -1.41
C TYR A 23 -4.14 -3.22 -0.76
N LEU A 24 -3.59 -2.10 -1.23
CA LEU A 24 -2.47 -1.43 -0.56
C LEU A 24 -2.80 -0.99 0.87
N ARG A 25 -4.01 -0.47 1.12
CA ARG A 25 -4.46 -0.14 2.49
C ARG A 25 -4.50 -1.37 3.38
N SER A 26 -4.90 -2.52 2.82
CA SER A 26 -4.91 -3.81 3.52
C SER A 26 -3.49 -4.28 3.82
N CYS A 27 -2.56 -4.14 2.87
CA CYS A 27 -1.14 -4.41 3.08
C CYS A 27 -0.56 -3.54 4.21
N ALA A 28 -0.82 -2.23 4.19
CA ALA A 28 -0.36 -1.31 5.23
C ALA A 28 -0.92 -1.66 6.62
N LEU A 29 -2.17 -2.11 6.71
CA LEU A 29 -2.76 -2.58 7.96
C LEU A 29 -2.04 -3.83 8.49
N LEU A 30 -1.75 -4.80 7.62
CA LEU A 30 -1.07 -6.04 8.00
C LEU A 30 0.38 -5.80 8.44
N VAL A 31 1.11 -4.96 7.72
CA VAL A 31 2.47 -4.55 8.08
C VAL A 31 2.47 -3.74 9.37
N GLY A 32 1.49 -2.85 9.57
CA GLY A 32 1.31 -2.10 10.82
C GLY A 32 1.15 -3.01 12.03
N ARG A 33 0.34 -4.06 11.91
CA ARG A 33 0.19 -5.07 12.96
C ARG A 33 1.51 -5.78 13.28
N GLN A 34 2.34 -6.07 12.29
CA GLN A 34 3.65 -6.72 12.50
C GLN A 34 4.67 -5.78 13.15
N ARG A 35 4.62 -4.48 12.84
CA ARG A 35 5.55 -3.47 13.35
C ARG A 35 5.07 -2.76 14.61
N SER A 36 3.95 -3.19 15.20
CA SER A 36 3.27 -2.48 16.30
C SER A 36 3.01 -1.00 16.00
N ALA A 37 2.76 -0.68 14.73
CA ALA A 37 2.51 0.67 14.23
C ALA A 37 1.06 0.81 13.76
N GLN A 38 0.47 1.98 13.95
CA GLN A 38 -0.86 2.26 13.41
C GLN A 38 -0.81 2.39 11.88
N ARG A 39 -1.89 1.95 11.20
CA ARG A 39 -2.02 2.07 9.73
C ARG A 39 -1.82 3.52 9.27
N SER A 40 -2.40 4.47 10.00
CA SER A 40 -2.27 5.91 9.76
C SER A 40 -0.81 6.37 9.81
N ALA A 41 -0.03 5.85 10.76
CA ALA A 41 1.41 6.17 10.84
C ALA A 41 2.17 5.65 9.63
N ILE A 42 1.91 4.40 9.18
CA ILE A 42 2.55 3.86 7.97
C ILE A 42 2.20 4.67 6.73
N ILE A 43 0.91 5.02 6.57
CA ILE A 43 0.45 5.83 5.44
C ILE A 43 1.09 7.23 5.49
N ALA A 44 1.16 7.86 6.67
CA ALA A 44 1.75 9.18 6.83
C ALA A 44 3.27 9.17 6.53
N THR A 45 4.00 8.15 6.99
CA THR A 45 5.43 7.99 6.66
C THR A 45 5.63 7.79 5.17
N LEU A 46 4.80 6.98 4.52
CA LEU A 46 4.84 6.78 3.07
C LEU A 46 4.55 8.06 2.29
N GLN A 47 3.56 8.84 2.73
CA GLN A 47 3.26 10.14 2.12
C GLN A 47 4.41 11.13 2.31
N SER A 48 5.06 11.13 3.48
CA SER A 48 6.23 11.97 3.75
C SER A 48 7.45 11.54 2.92
N ASP A 49 7.74 10.25 2.83
CA ASP A 49 8.97 9.72 2.21
C ASP A 49 8.88 9.67 0.69
N LEU A 50 7.71 9.34 0.15
CA LEU A 50 7.52 9.13 -1.29
C LEU A 50 6.73 10.27 -1.96
N SER A 51 6.14 11.20 -1.20
CA SER A 51 5.17 12.18 -1.72
C SER A 51 3.96 11.55 -2.42
N VAL A 52 3.64 10.29 -2.08
CA VAL A 52 2.55 9.50 -2.66
C VAL A 52 1.37 9.43 -1.70
N SER A 53 0.16 9.70 -2.19
CA SER A 53 -1.07 9.44 -1.46
C SER A 53 -1.81 8.24 -2.04
N ILE A 54 -2.08 7.22 -1.21
CA ILE A 54 -2.97 6.12 -1.60
C ILE A 54 -4.45 6.48 -1.46
N GLU A 55 -4.74 7.65 -0.89
CA GLU A 55 -6.10 8.14 -0.69
C GLU A 55 -6.57 9.03 -1.85
N HIS A 56 -5.64 9.69 -2.55
CA HIS A 56 -5.94 10.62 -3.64
C HIS A 56 -4.87 10.52 -4.73
N ASP A 57 -5.27 10.51 -6.00
CA ASP A 57 -4.38 10.55 -7.18
C ASP A 57 -3.30 9.46 -7.25
N LEU A 58 -3.62 8.23 -6.84
CA LEU A 58 -2.69 7.10 -6.90
C LEU A 58 -2.36 6.74 -8.35
N ALA A 59 -1.12 6.99 -8.77
CA ALA A 59 -0.65 6.54 -10.08
C ALA A 59 -0.25 5.06 -10.06
N PRO A 60 -0.34 4.33 -11.19
CA PRO A 60 0.09 2.93 -11.26
C PRO A 60 1.54 2.68 -10.84
N GLU A 61 2.43 3.62 -11.14
CA GLU A 61 3.86 3.59 -10.76
C GLU A 61 4.10 3.71 -9.26
N ASP A 62 3.23 4.44 -8.57
CA ASP A 62 3.32 4.63 -7.12
C ASP A 62 2.93 3.37 -6.34
N ILE A 63 2.11 2.50 -6.93
CA ILE A 63 1.75 1.20 -6.36
C ILE A 63 2.99 0.34 -6.16
N MET A 64 3.88 0.29 -7.15
CA MET A 64 5.14 -0.47 -7.03
C MET A 64 6.03 0.10 -5.92
N ARG A 65 6.17 1.42 -5.85
CA ARG A 65 6.94 2.10 -4.80
C ARG A 65 6.37 1.81 -3.41
N TYR A 66 5.05 1.83 -3.28
CA TYR A 66 4.36 1.55 -2.01
C TYR A 66 4.62 0.12 -1.55
N VAL A 67 4.51 -0.86 -2.45
CA VAL A 67 4.80 -2.27 -2.13
C VAL A 67 6.27 -2.46 -1.73
N GLN A 68 7.21 -1.86 -2.47
CA GLN A 68 8.64 -1.94 -2.15
C GLN A 68 8.97 -1.38 -0.77
N TYR A 69 8.33 -0.28 -0.37
CA TYR A 69 8.52 0.27 0.97
C TYR A 69 7.95 -0.65 2.06
N LEU A 70 6.78 -1.28 1.83
CA LEU A 70 6.19 -2.21 2.78
C LEU A 70 6.99 -3.51 2.93
N ASP A 71 7.70 -3.93 1.88
CA ASP A 71 8.55 -5.12 1.86
C ASP A 71 9.90 -4.90 2.59
N ARG A 72 10.31 -3.66 2.90
CA ARG A 72 11.53 -3.31 3.67
C ARG A 72 11.39 -3.59 5.15
#